data_AF-A0A251RPA9-F1
#
_entry.id   AF-A0A251RPA9-F1
#
_cell.length_a   1.000
_cell.length_b   1.000
_cell.length_c   1.000
_cell.angle_alpha   90.00
_cell.angle_beta   90.00
_cell.angle_gamma   90.00
#
_symmetry.space_group_name_H-M   'P 1'
#
loop_
_entity.id
_entity.type
_entity.pdbx_description
1 polymer ?
#
loop_
_entity_poly.entity_id
_entity_poly.type
_entity_poly.pdbx_seq_one_letter_code
_entity_poly.pdbx_strand_id
1 'polypeptide(L)'
;MKQFMLSVVGSCGYEEKTAWGKEIGWIYGSVTEDILTGFKMHCTGWRSIYRMPVRPAFKGLAPINLSDRLHQVLRWALGSVEIFFSRHCPLRYGWSGGRLKLLQRLAYINTIVYPFTSLPLVAYCTLPAICLLTGKFIIPMLSNLAAVWFLCLFLSIITTSVLEIRWSGVSIEELWRNKQFWVIGGGSAHLFLSCFKDS
;
A
#
# COMPACT_ATOMS: atom_id res chain seq x y z
N MET A 1 -20.49 28.89 31.37
CA MET A 1 -19.62 27.76 31.76
C MET A 1 -19.24 26.85 30.57
N LYS A 2 -20.19 26.24 29.84
CA LYS A 2 -19.88 25.39 28.66
C LYS A 2 -19.06 26.10 27.55
N GLN A 3 -19.39 27.34 27.22
CA GLN A 3 -18.68 28.12 26.20
C GLN A 3 -17.20 28.39 26.55
N PHE A 4 -16.92 28.62 27.84
CA PHE A 4 -15.56 28.86 28.32
C PHE A 4 -14.71 27.59 28.31
N MET A 5 -15.32 26.44 28.62
CA MET A 5 -14.64 25.14 28.54
C MET A 5 -14.31 24.77 27.08
N LEU A 6 -15.20 25.07 26.14
CA LEU A 6 -14.94 24.90 24.70
C LEU A 6 -13.81 25.81 24.20
N SER A 7 -13.73 27.07 24.64
CA SER A 7 -12.62 27.95 24.25
C SER A 7 -11.26 27.50 24.77
N VAL A 8 -11.22 26.81 25.92
CA VAL A 8 -9.97 26.25 26.47
C VAL A 8 -9.55 25.00 25.68
N VAL A 9 -10.49 24.12 25.34
CA VAL A 9 -10.18 22.90 24.54
C VAL A 9 -9.82 23.24 23.09
N GLY A 10 -10.41 24.28 22.51
CA GLY A 10 -10.05 24.76 21.17
C GLY A 10 -8.85 25.69 21.12
N SER A 11 -8.15 25.92 22.24
CA SER A 11 -6.99 26.80 22.28
C SER A 11 -5.75 26.14 21.66
N CYS A 12 -4.89 26.93 21.02
CA CYS A 12 -3.66 26.43 20.38
C CYS A 12 -2.69 25.74 21.36
N GLY A 13 -2.76 26.09 22.65
CA GLY A 13 -1.93 25.48 23.70
C GLY A 13 -2.51 24.19 24.29
N TYR A 14 -3.71 23.75 23.88
CA TYR A 14 -4.36 22.59 24.50
C TYR A 14 -3.55 21.29 24.29
N GLU A 15 -2.92 21.14 23.14
CA GLU A 15 -2.14 19.94 22.81
C GLU A 15 -0.70 20.01 23.34
N GLU A 16 -0.24 21.17 23.80
CA GLU A 16 1.13 21.34 24.30
C GLU A 16 1.40 20.45 25.52
N LYS A 17 2.49 19.68 25.45
CA LYS A 17 2.93 18.74 26.50
C LYS A 17 1.90 17.64 26.84
N THR A 18 0.87 17.46 26.04
CA THR A 18 -0.08 16.36 26.18
C THR A 18 0.35 15.14 25.36
N ALA A 19 -0.38 14.03 25.53
CA ALA A 19 -0.24 12.82 24.73
C ALA A 19 -1.10 12.81 23.46
N TRP A 20 -1.89 13.87 23.22
CA TRP A 20 -2.64 14.05 21.97
C TRP A 20 -1.67 14.07 20.78
N GLY A 21 -2.04 13.39 19.69
CA GLY A 21 -1.18 13.29 18.50
C GLY A 21 -0.05 12.27 18.59
N LYS A 22 0.46 12.02 19.81
CA LYS A 22 1.58 11.08 20.05
C LYS A 22 1.06 9.68 20.33
N GLU A 23 0.12 9.58 21.26
CA GLU A 23 -0.46 8.31 21.71
C GLU A 23 -1.97 8.24 21.62
N ILE A 24 -2.62 9.40 21.72
CA ILE A 24 -4.07 9.53 21.82
C ILE A 24 -4.58 10.30 20.60
N GLY A 25 -5.68 9.84 20.01
CA GLY A 25 -6.28 10.44 18.83
C GLY A 25 -5.60 10.03 17.53
N TRP A 26 -5.61 10.94 16.55
CA TRP A 26 -4.90 10.78 15.27
C TRP A 26 -3.40 10.86 15.50
N ILE A 27 -2.65 9.91 14.96
CA ILE A 27 -1.21 9.85 15.18
C ILE A 27 -0.47 10.74 14.19
N TYR A 28 0.21 11.76 14.71
CA TYR A 28 0.95 12.74 13.90
C TYR A 28 2.26 12.16 13.35
N GLY A 29 2.76 12.77 12.28
CA GLY A 29 4.06 12.45 11.68
C GLY A 29 4.03 11.41 10.57
N SER A 30 2.88 11.24 9.90
CA SER A 30 2.82 10.60 8.58
C SER A 30 1.78 11.29 7.71
N VAL A 31 2.07 11.45 6.42
CA VAL A 31 1.07 11.84 5.41
C VAL A 31 -0.11 10.85 5.37
N THR A 32 0.12 9.59 5.77
CA THR A 32 -0.89 8.53 5.90
C THR A 32 -1.15 8.17 7.37
N GLU A 33 -1.51 9.18 8.15
CA GLU A 33 -1.90 9.04 9.57
C GLU A 33 -3.09 8.10 9.80
N ASP A 34 -3.94 7.90 8.78
CA ASP A 34 -5.09 6.99 8.79
C ASP A 34 -4.68 5.52 9.01
N ILE A 35 -3.75 5.03 8.20
CA ILE A 35 -3.22 3.66 8.28
C ILE A 35 -2.45 3.49 9.60
N LEU A 36 -1.67 4.49 9.99
CA LEU A 36 -0.85 4.47 11.20
C LEU A 36 -1.70 4.40 12.47
N THR A 37 -2.75 5.23 12.55
CA THR A 37 -3.69 5.25 13.67
C THR A 37 -4.43 3.92 13.79
N GLY A 38 -4.95 3.40 12.67
CA GLY A 38 -5.62 2.10 12.64
C GLY A 38 -4.69 0.95 13.07
N PHE A 39 -3.43 0.95 12.61
CA PHE A 39 -2.43 -0.03 13.01
C PHE A 39 -2.18 0.01 14.53
N LYS A 40 -1.98 1.21 15.10
CA LYS A 40 -1.76 1.39 16.54
C LYS A 40 -2.95 0.88 17.36
N MET A 41 -4.18 1.22 16.97
CA MET A 41 -5.39 0.71 17.63
C MET A 41 -5.44 -0.82 17.58
N HIS A 42 -5.20 -1.44 16.42
CA HIS A 42 -5.17 -2.90 16.32
C HIS A 42 -4.05 -3.55 17.15
N CYS A 43 -2.89 -2.91 17.30
CA CYS A 43 -1.84 -3.39 18.22
C CYS A 43 -2.28 -3.41 19.68
N THR A 44 -3.23 -2.55 20.08
CA THR A 44 -3.78 -2.56 21.45
C THR A 44 -4.89 -3.59 21.67
N GLY A 45 -5.35 -4.27 20.61
CA GLY A 45 -6.34 -5.35 20.66
C GLY A 45 -7.73 -5.00 20.10
N TRP A 46 -7.91 -3.79 19.58
CA TRP A 46 -9.14 -3.40 18.89
C TRP A 46 -9.38 -4.25 17.64
N ARG A 47 -10.65 -4.37 17.25
CA ARG A 47 -11.08 -5.09 16.03
C ARG A 47 -11.94 -4.19 15.17
N SER A 48 -11.57 -4.03 13.90
CA SER A 48 -12.39 -3.38 12.88
C SER A 48 -13.42 -4.34 12.28
N ILE A 49 -14.60 -3.84 11.93
CA ILE A 49 -15.65 -4.59 11.19
C ILE A 49 -15.83 -3.93 9.82
N TYR A 50 -15.73 -4.73 8.77
CA TYR A 50 -16.01 -4.30 7.40
C TYR A 50 -17.43 -4.73 7.00
N ARG A 51 -18.29 -3.77 6.63
CA ARG A 51 -19.69 -4.03 6.26
C ARG A 51 -20.01 -3.44 4.89
N MET A 52 -20.46 -4.28 3.97
CA MET A 52 -20.91 -3.88 2.63
C MET A 52 -22.44 -3.94 2.54
N PRO A 53 -23.17 -2.83 2.77
CA PRO A 53 -24.61 -2.78 2.53
C PRO A 53 -24.91 -2.88 1.03
N VAL A 54 -26.10 -3.40 0.68
CA VAL A 54 -26.57 -3.55 -0.71
C VAL A 54 -26.55 -2.22 -1.47
N ARG A 55 -26.87 -1.12 -0.78
CA ARG A 55 -26.75 0.24 -1.33
C ARG A 55 -25.48 0.89 -0.77
N PRO A 56 -24.64 1.50 -1.61
CA PRO A 56 -23.49 2.26 -1.12
C PRO A 56 -23.94 3.34 -0.14
N ALA A 57 -23.59 3.19 1.14
CA ALA A 57 -23.97 4.12 2.21
C ALA A 57 -23.18 5.45 2.11
N PHE A 58 -22.01 5.40 1.51
CA PHE A 58 -21.14 6.56 1.27
C PHE A 58 -20.79 6.62 -0.21
N LYS A 59 -20.99 7.77 -0.84
CA LYS A 59 -20.57 8.07 -2.21
C LYS A 59 -19.73 9.35 -2.18
N GLY A 60 -18.55 9.28 -2.77
CA GLY A 60 -17.64 10.42 -2.88
C GLY A 60 -17.34 10.73 -4.34
N LEU A 61 -16.75 11.90 -4.57
CA LEU A 61 -16.22 12.27 -5.88
C LEU A 61 -14.88 11.57 -6.10
N ALA A 62 -14.71 10.98 -7.29
CA ALA A 62 -13.43 10.43 -7.73
C ALA A 62 -12.72 11.45 -8.64
N PRO A 63 -11.38 11.51 -8.63
CA PRO A 63 -10.64 12.35 -9.56
C PRO A 63 -10.96 11.92 -11.00
N ILE A 64 -11.33 12.89 -11.83
CA ILE A 64 -11.63 12.68 -13.26
C ILE A 64 -10.33 12.75 -14.08
N ASN A 65 -9.35 13.51 -13.59
CA ASN A 65 -8.07 13.72 -14.26
C ASN A 65 -7.02 12.71 -13.81
N LEU A 66 -6.17 12.29 -14.76
CA LEU A 66 -5.05 11.39 -14.47
C LEU A 66 -4.00 12.03 -13.55
N SER A 67 -3.72 13.33 -13.71
CA SER A 67 -2.72 14.03 -12.89
C SER A 67 -3.09 14.02 -11.40
N ASP A 68 -4.34 14.36 -11.06
CA ASP A 68 -4.83 14.34 -9.68
C ASP A 68 -4.76 12.93 -9.08
N ARG A 69 -5.07 11.91 -9.91
CA ARG A 69 -5.00 10.52 -9.51
C ARG A 69 -3.55 10.07 -9.24
N LEU A 70 -2.58 10.50 -10.05
CA LEU A 70 -1.16 10.21 -9.83
C LEU A 70 -0.62 10.91 -8.58
N HIS A 71 -0.97 12.18 -8.35
CA HIS A 71 -0.61 12.88 -7.12
C HIS A 71 -1.19 12.19 -5.87
N GLN A 72 -2.40 11.65 -5.97
CA GLN A 72 -2.99 10.86 -4.88
C GLN A 72 -2.19 9.59 -4.58
N VAL A 73 -1.83 8.82 -5.60
CA VAL A 73 -1.02 7.60 -5.42
C VAL A 73 0.38 7.93 -4.88
N LEU A 74 0.98 9.03 -5.35
CA LEU A 74 2.27 9.51 -4.85
C LEU A 74 2.19 9.81 -3.34
N ARG A 75 1.13 10.49 -2.87
CA ARG A 75 0.93 10.76 -1.43
C ARG A 75 0.80 9.48 -0.61
N TRP A 76 0.09 8.48 -1.13
CA TRP A 76 -0.02 7.17 -0.46
C TRP A 76 1.31 6.45 -0.38
N ALA A 77 2.11 6.49 -1.45
CA ALA A 77 3.43 5.87 -1.47
C ALA A 77 4.41 6.60 -0.52
N LEU A 78 4.37 7.94 -0.49
CA LEU A 78 5.11 8.79 0.44
C LEU A 78 4.84 8.39 1.90
N GLY A 79 3.57 8.39 2.29
CA GLY A 79 3.19 8.04 3.66
C GLY A 79 3.55 6.60 4.03
N SER A 80 3.40 5.64 3.11
CA SER A 80 3.86 4.26 3.36
C SER A 80 5.37 4.17 3.58
N VAL A 81 6.18 4.86 2.77
CA VAL A 81 7.64 4.91 2.96
C VAL A 81 8.00 5.64 4.27
N GLU A 82 7.31 6.72 4.62
CA GLU A 82 7.48 7.43 5.89
C GLU A 82 7.21 6.51 7.08
N ILE A 83 6.09 5.79 7.09
CA ILE A 83 5.76 4.81 8.14
C ILE A 83 6.82 3.71 8.21
N PHE A 84 7.31 3.21 7.07
CA PHE A 84 8.34 2.16 7.03
C PHE A 84 9.62 2.57 7.76
N PHE A 85 10.08 3.81 7.56
CA PHE A 85 11.28 4.34 8.21
C PHE A 85 11.02 4.94 9.61
N SER A 86 9.76 5.12 9.98
CA SER A 86 9.37 5.61 11.31
C SER A 86 9.55 4.57 12.42
N ARG A 87 9.43 5.02 13.68
CA ARG A 87 9.37 4.15 14.87
C ARG A 87 8.20 3.15 14.83
N HIS A 88 7.16 3.44 14.05
CA HIS A 88 5.93 2.66 13.99
C HIS A 88 5.94 1.59 12.88
N CYS A 89 7.11 1.25 12.33
CA CYS A 89 7.25 0.20 11.33
C CYS A 89 6.69 -1.15 11.82
N PRO A 90 5.70 -1.77 11.13
CA PRO A 90 5.08 -3.02 11.56
C PRO A 90 5.97 -4.25 11.56
N LEU A 91 7.22 -4.14 11.09
CA LEU A 91 8.27 -5.16 11.22
C LEU A 91 8.94 -5.18 12.60
N ARG A 92 8.92 -4.05 13.31
CA ARG A 92 9.61 -3.88 14.60
C ARG A 92 8.65 -3.51 15.73
N TYR A 93 7.57 -2.80 15.41
CA TYR A 93 6.64 -2.24 16.37
C TYR A 93 5.51 -3.21 16.75
N GLY A 94 5.12 -3.19 18.02
CA GLY A 94 3.93 -3.89 18.52
C GLY A 94 4.10 -5.40 18.71
N TRP A 95 5.32 -5.90 18.93
CA TRP A 95 5.57 -7.31 19.30
C TRP A 95 5.32 -7.60 20.77
N SER A 96 5.57 -6.62 21.65
CA SER A 96 5.52 -6.78 23.11
C SER A 96 4.14 -7.16 23.66
N GLY A 97 3.05 -6.84 22.94
CA GLY A 97 1.69 -7.07 23.40
C GLY A 97 1.04 -8.38 22.91
N GLY A 98 1.55 -9.03 21.86
CA GLY A 98 0.95 -10.25 21.29
C GLY A 98 -0.50 -10.15 20.78
N ARG A 99 -1.15 -8.99 20.87
CA ARG A 99 -2.60 -8.82 20.57
C ARG A 99 -2.93 -8.73 19.08
N LEU A 100 -1.94 -8.51 18.22
CA LEU A 100 -2.10 -8.43 16.77
C LEU A 100 -1.85 -9.80 16.13
N LYS A 101 -2.83 -10.31 15.37
CA LYS A 101 -2.70 -11.58 14.65
C LYS A 101 -1.58 -11.52 13.61
N LEU A 102 -0.85 -12.63 13.42
CA LEU A 102 0.26 -12.71 12.47
C LEU A 102 -0.17 -12.39 11.03
N LEU A 103 -1.28 -12.97 10.55
CA LEU A 103 -1.80 -12.68 9.20
C LEU A 103 -2.18 -11.21 9.03
N GLN A 104 -2.76 -10.59 10.06
CA GLN A 104 -3.10 -9.17 10.04
C GLN A 104 -1.84 -8.31 9.98
N ARG A 105 -0.78 -8.71 10.69
CA ARG A 105 0.52 -8.06 10.61
C ARG A 105 1.15 -8.18 9.22
N LEU A 106 1.09 -9.36 8.60
CA LEU A 106 1.57 -9.55 7.24
C LEU A 106 0.82 -8.65 6.24
N ALA A 107 -0.50 -8.49 6.41
CA ALA A 107 -1.27 -7.54 5.62
C ALA A 107 -0.79 -6.09 5.80
N TYR A 108 -0.51 -5.66 7.04
CA TYR A 108 0.08 -4.33 7.29
C TYR A 108 1.45 -4.15 6.68
N ILE A 109 2.31 -5.16 6.78
CA ILE A 109 3.64 -5.13 6.16
C ILE A 109 3.48 -4.97 4.64
N ASN A 110 2.63 -5.77 4.01
CA ASN A 110 2.36 -5.68 2.57
C ASN A 110 1.91 -4.27 2.14
N THR A 111 1.00 -3.65 2.89
CA THR A 111 0.51 -2.28 2.63
C THR A 111 1.55 -1.17 2.87
N ILE A 112 2.64 -1.45 3.57
CA ILE A 112 3.70 -0.47 3.80
C ILE A 112 4.85 -0.66 2.83
N VAL A 113 5.17 -1.91 2.49
CA VAL A 113 6.30 -2.23 1.61
C VAL A 113 5.95 -2.18 0.13
N TYR A 114 4.67 -2.04 -0.25
CA TYR A 114 4.26 -2.02 -1.66
C TYR A 114 5.01 -1.01 -2.53
N PRO A 115 5.40 0.20 -2.08
CA PRO A 115 6.11 1.15 -2.94
C PRO A 115 7.48 0.62 -3.38
N PHE A 116 8.16 -0.17 -2.53
CA PHE A 116 9.48 -0.74 -2.85
C PHE A 116 9.43 -1.79 -3.97
N THR A 117 8.25 -2.34 -4.29
CA THR A 117 8.07 -3.25 -5.44
C THR A 117 8.26 -2.54 -6.79
N SER A 118 8.28 -1.21 -6.82
CA SER A 118 8.56 -0.41 -8.03
C SER A 118 9.99 -0.57 -8.56
N LEU A 119 10.99 -0.66 -7.68
CA LEU A 119 12.39 -0.81 -8.07
C LEU A 119 12.64 -2.08 -8.89
N PRO A 120 12.28 -3.30 -8.41
CA PRO A 120 12.43 -4.50 -9.22
C PRO A 120 11.50 -4.50 -10.43
N LEU A 121 10.33 -3.86 -10.36
CA LEU A 121 9.41 -3.74 -11.50
C LEU A 121 10.04 -2.94 -12.65
N VAL A 122 10.65 -1.78 -12.36
CA VAL A 122 11.30 -0.96 -13.40
C VAL A 122 12.50 -1.67 -13.97
N ALA A 123 13.34 -2.28 -13.13
CA ALA A 123 14.44 -3.12 -13.60
C ALA A 123 13.94 -4.22 -14.55
N TYR A 124 12.86 -4.93 -14.16
CA TYR A 124 12.23 -5.96 -14.97
C TYR A 124 11.67 -5.42 -16.30
N CYS A 125 11.02 -4.26 -16.31
CA CYS A 125 10.49 -3.65 -17.53
C CYS A 125 11.59 -3.17 -18.49
N THR A 126 12.75 -2.77 -17.99
CA THR A 126 13.90 -2.35 -18.83
C THR A 126 14.70 -3.51 -19.40
N LEU A 127 14.64 -4.69 -18.76
CA LEU A 127 15.42 -5.87 -19.11
C LEU A 127 15.19 -6.35 -20.56
N PRO A 128 13.96 -6.45 -21.09
CA PRO A 128 13.73 -6.81 -22.50
C PRO A 128 14.38 -5.83 -23.49
N ALA A 129 14.36 -4.53 -23.21
CA ALA A 129 14.96 -3.52 -24.06
C ALA A 129 16.50 -3.65 -24.09
N ILE A 130 17.12 -3.90 -22.93
CA ILE A 130 18.55 -4.14 -22.83
C ILE A 130 18.95 -5.43 -23.58
N CYS A 131 18.21 -6.51 -23.40
CA CYS A 131 18.44 -7.77 -24.12
C CYS A 131 18.36 -7.59 -25.63
N LEU A 132 17.38 -6.81 -26.12
CA LEU A 132 17.17 -6.56 -27.54
C LEU A 132 18.27 -5.68 -28.14
N LEU A 133 18.73 -4.64 -27.43
CA LEU A 133 19.78 -3.73 -27.91
C LEU A 133 21.19 -4.34 -27.83
N THR A 134 21.47 -5.14 -26.81
CA THR A 134 22.78 -5.76 -26.60
C THR A 134 22.93 -7.10 -27.31
N GLY A 135 21.83 -7.71 -27.77
CA GLY A 135 21.79 -9.04 -28.37
C GLY A 135 22.16 -10.18 -27.42
N LYS A 136 22.36 -9.89 -26.12
CA LYS A 136 22.70 -10.88 -25.09
C LYS A 136 21.43 -11.29 -24.36
N PHE A 137 20.96 -12.51 -24.65
CA PHE A 137 19.86 -13.11 -23.89
C PHE A 137 20.36 -13.58 -22.53
N ILE A 138 19.70 -13.13 -21.46
CA ILE A 138 20.03 -13.49 -20.07
C ILE A 138 19.62 -14.93 -19.75
N ILE A 139 18.62 -15.46 -20.45
CA ILE A 139 18.13 -16.83 -20.25
C ILE A 139 18.81 -17.74 -21.27
N PRO A 140 19.57 -18.78 -20.85
CA PRO A 140 20.13 -19.77 -21.76
C PRO A 140 19.00 -20.56 -22.44
N MET A 141 19.31 -21.32 -23.49
CA MET A 141 18.33 -22.17 -24.17
C MET A 141 17.55 -23.01 -23.14
N LEU A 142 16.22 -22.86 -23.11
CA LEU A 142 15.37 -23.53 -22.12
C LEU A 142 15.46 -25.04 -22.32
N SER A 143 15.85 -25.76 -21.26
CA SER A 143 15.70 -27.21 -21.25
C SER A 143 14.21 -27.57 -21.25
N ASN A 144 13.87 -28.77 -21.74
CA ASN A 144 12.49 -29.26 -21.73
C ASN A 144 11.86 -29.18 -20.33
N LEU A 145 12.64 -29.45 -19.28
CA LEU A 145 12.18 -29.33 -17.89
C LEU A 145 11.88 -27.88 -17.49
N ALA A 146 12.77 -26.93 -17.83
CA ALA A 146 12.54 -25.52 -17.53
C ALA A 146 11.29 -24.99 -18.25
N ALA A 147 11.10 -25.36 -19.52
CA ALA A 147 9.92 -24.99 -20.29
C ALA A 147 8.61 -25.49 -19.64
N VAL A 148 8.59 -26.72 -19.13
CA VAL A 148 7.43 -27.26 -18.38
C VAL A 148 7.16 -26.44 -17.12
N TRP A 149 8.19 -26.11 -16.33
CA TRP A 149 8.02 -25.26 -15.14
C TRP A 149 7.47 -23.88 -15.47
N PHE A 150 7.96 -23.24 -16.53
CA PHE A 150 7.41 -21.97 -17.01
C PHE A 150 5.94 -22.10 -17.41
N LEU A 151 5.57 -23.14 -18.16
CA LEU A 151 4.18 -23.38 -18.56
C LEU A 151 3.28 -23.60 -17.35
N CYS A 152 3.70 -24.44 -16.39
CA CYS A 152 2.95 -24.70 -15.16
C CYS A 152 2.72 -23.41 -14.35
N LEU A 153 3.72 -22.53 -14.28
CA LEU A 153 3.61 -21.24 -13.58
C LEU A 153 2.57 -20.34 -14.26
N PHE A 154 2.61 -20.20 -15.59
CA PHE A 154 1.61 -19.39 -16.31
C PHE A 154 0.19 -19.95 -16.14
N LEU A 155 0.02 -21.27 -16.27
CA LEU A 155 -1.27 -21.94 -16.08
C LEU A 155 -1.79 -21.75 -14.65
N SER A 156 -0.92 -21.86 -13.65
CA SER A 156 -1.28 -21.62 -12.25
C SER A 156 -1.78 -20.18 -12.04
N ILE A 157 -1.05 -19.17 -12.55
CA ILE A 157 -1.43 -17.77 -12.41
C ILE A 157 -2.80 -17.49 -13.05
N ILE A 158 -3.03 -17.99 -14.27
CA ILE A 158 -4.29 -17.82 -14.99
C ILE A 158 -5.43 -18.50 -14.21
N THR A 159 -5.23 -19.74 -13.77
CA THR A 159 -6.25 -20.51 -13.05
C THR A 159 -6.64 -19.84 -11.73
N THR A 160 -5.65 -19.39 -10.95
CA THR A 160 -5.89 -18.64 -9.70
C THR A 160 -6.63 -17.33 -9.96
N SER A 161 -6.26 -16.59 -11.01
CA SER A 161 -6.92 -15.34 -11.38
C SER A 161 -8.39 -15.57 -11.77
N VAL A 162 -8.67 -16.61 -12.55
CA VAL A 162 -10.05 -16.97 -12.92
C VAL A 162 -10.87 -17.36 -11.70
N LEU A 163 -10.29 -18.14 -10.78
CA LEU A 163 -10.97 -18.55 -9.54
C LEU A 163 -11.28 -17.34 -8.63
N GLU A 164 -10.36 -16.39 -8.52
CA GLU A 164 -10.54 -15.15 -7.76
C GLU A 164 -11.66 -14.27 -8.34
N ILE A 165 -11.70 -14.11 -9.66
CA ILE A 165 -12.76 -13.37 -10.37
C ILE A 165 -14.12 -14.02 -10.12
N ARG A 166 -14.20 -15.35 -10.24
CA ARG A 166 -15.44 -16.11 -10.03
C ARG A 166 -15.99 -15.94 -8.63
N TRP A 167 -15.13 -15.91 -7.61
CA TRP A 167 -15.55 -15.76 -6.22
C TRP A 167 -15.90 -14.30 -5.87
N SER A 168 -15.16 -13.33 -6.41
CA SER A 168 -15.32 -11.91 -6.08
C SER A 168 -16.47 -11.23 -6.83
N GLY A 169 -16.94 -11.80 -7.94
CA GLY A 169 -17.95 -11.18 -8.80
C GLY A 169 -17.45 -9.95 -9.56
N VAL A 170 -16.13 -9.72 -9.57
CA VAL A 170 -15.46 -8.62 -10.28
C VAL A 170 -15.36 -8.96 -11.77
N SER A 171 -15.41 -7.95 -12.65
CA SER A 171 -15.23 -8.20 -14.08
C SER A 171 -13.74 -8.39 -14.46
N ILE A 172 -13.47 -9.17 -15.51
CA ILE A 172 -12.11 -9.38 -16.02
C ILE A 172 -11.47 -8.04 -16.42
N GLU A 173 -12.26 -7.15 -17.02
CA GLU A 173 -11.77 -5.83 -17.43
C GLU A 173 -11.36 -4.96 -16.24
N GLU A 174 -12.10 -5.00 -15.12
CA GLU A 174 -11.72 -4.27 -13.91
C GLU A 174 -10.41 -4.80 -13.33
N LEU A 175 -10.23 -6.12 -13.29
CA LEU A 175 -8.96 -6.70 -12.86
C LEU A 175 -7.81 -6.23 -13.77
N TRP A 176 -8.00 -6.29 -15.09
CA TRP A 176 -7.00 -5.88 -16.06
C TRP A 176 -6.65 -4.40 -15.94
N ARG A 177 -7.65 -3.52 -15.88
CA ARG A 177 -7.46 -2.07 -15.66
C ARG A 177 -6.72 -1.79 -14.36
N ASN A 178 -7.03 -2.52 -13.29
CA ASN A 178 -6.34 -2.37 -12.01
C ASN A 178 -4.86 -2.80 -12.09
N LYS A 179 -4.56 -3.91 -12.79
CA LYS A 179 -3.17 -4.36 -13.00
C LYS A 179 -2.38 -3.36 -13.85
N GLN A 180 -2.96 -2.81 -14.91
CA GLN A 180 -2.34 -1.76 -15.73
C GLN A 180 -2.03 -0.51 -14.88
N PHE A 181 -3.00 -0.07 -14.09
CA PHE A 181 -2.83 1.10 -13.22
C PHE A 181 -1.74 0.87 -12.16
N TRP A 182 -1.64 -0.34 -11.61
CA TRP A 182 -0.57 -0.72 -10.69
C TRP A 182 0.81 -0.62 -11.34
N VAL A 183 0.97 -1.08 -12.59
CA VAL A 183 2.24 -0.94 -13.32
C VAL A 183 2.58 0.52 -13.60
N ILE A 184 1.59 1.34 -14.01
CA ILE A 184 1.79 2.78 -14.24
C ILE A 184 2.23 3.49 -12.96
N GLY A 185 1.56 3.22 -11.83
CA GLY A 185 1.92 3.80 -10.53
C GLY A 185 3.30 3.35 -10.05
N GLY A 186 3.63 2.07 -10.25
CA GLY A 186 4.94 1.51 -9.93
C GLY A 186 6.07 2.09 -10.78
N GLY A 187 5.86 2.24 -12.10
CA GLY A 187 6.86 2.76 -13.02
C GLY A 187 7.10 4.28 -12.92
N SER A 188 6.20 5.02 -12.27
CA SER A 188 6.30 6.49 -12.14
C SER A 188 6.32 6.95 -10.68
N ALA A 189 5.16 7.04 -10.03
CA ALA A 189 4.96 7.65 -8.72
C ALA A 189 5.81 7.00 -7.60
N HIS A 190 5.95 5.67 -7.61
CA HIS A 190 6.74 4.98 -6.60
C HIS A 190 8.25 5.08 -6.83
N LEU A 191 8.69 5.25 -8.09
CA LEU A 191 10.10 5.37 -8.43
C LEU A 191 10.65 6.78 -8.15
N PHE A 192 9.85 7.83 -8.40
CA PHE A 192 10.19 9.21 -8.02
C PHE A 192 10.52 9.36 -6.53
N LEU A 193 9.87 8.56 -5.68
CA LEU A 193 10.10 8.51 -4.24
C LEU A 193 11.44 7.92 -3.83
N SER A 194 11.92 6.93 -4.58
CA SER A 194 13.20 6.27 -4.30
C SER A 194 14.39 7.17 -4.62
N CYS A 195 14.23 8.18 -5.48
CA CYS A 195 15.30 9.10 -5.89
C CYS A 195 15.42 10.37 -5.03
N PHE A 196 14.39 10.78 -4.30
CA PHE A 196 14.35 12.11 -3.64
C PHE A 196 14.45 12.08 -2.12
N LYS A 197 14.67 10.92 -1.49
CA LYS A 197 14.94 10.88 -0.04
C LYS A 197 16.42 11.02 0.32
N ASP A 198 17.29 11.07 -0.70
CA ASP A 198 18.75 11.25 -0.58
C ASP A 198 19.26 12.63 -1.05
N SER A 199 18.37 13.64 -1.18
CA SER A 199 18.73 15.03 -1.51
C SER A 199 18.30 16.01 -0.44
#